data_AF-A0A847IRE0-F1
#
_entry.id   AF-A0A847IRE0-F1
#
_cell.length_a   1.000
_cell.length_b   1.000
_cell.length_c   1.000
_cell.angle_alpha   90.00
_cell.angle_beta   90.00
_cell.angle_gamma   90.00
#
_symmetry.space_group_name_H-M   'P 1'
#
loop_
_entity.id
_entity.type
_entity.pdbx_description
1 polymer ?
#
loop_
_entity_poly.entity_id
_entity_poly.type
_entity_poly.pdbx_seq_one_letter_code
_entity_poly.pdbx_strand_id
1 'polypeptide(L)'
;ANPSIPVMVHIACGGQNDESVYFLDKILSRDVKFDIIGQSYYPQWHGTLEELQHNLNDLAARYNKPVVVVEYQEYRLEVNRIVRDIPGEKGLGTFIWEATSPAWGNLFDEKGATNENMKLYPTFLESYDSL
;
A
#
# COMPACT_ATOMS: atom_id res chain seq x y z
N ALA A 1 -23.33 -2.47 -12.02
CA ALA A 1 -21.89 -2.46 -11.71
C ALA A 1 -21.16 -3.32 -12.74
N ASN A 2 -19.92 -2.97 -13.10
CA ASN A 2 -19.12 -3.80 -13.99
C ASN A 2 -18.35 -4.84 -13.14
N PRO A 3 -18.67 -6.15 -13.25
CA PRO A 3 -18.02 -7.18 -12.44
C PRO A 3 -16.54 -7.38 -12.78
N SER A 4 -16.05 -6.82 -13.90
CA SER A 4 -14.64 -6.90 -14.27
C SER A 4 -13.75 -5.87 -13.55
N ILE A 5 -14.34 -4.91 -12.83
CA ILE A 5 -13.60 -3.88 -12.10
C ILE A 5 -13.43 -4.36 -10.65
N PRO A 6 -12.19 -4.64 -10.19
CA PRO A 6 -11.95 -5.06 -8.82
C PRO A 6 -12.43 -3.99 -7.83
N VAL A 7 -13.07 -4.43 -6.75
CA VAL A 7 -13.52 -3.57 -5.65
C VAL A 7 -12.50 -3.61 -4.53
N MET A 8 -11.98 -2.46 -4.14
CA MET A 8 -11.07 -2.32 -3.00
C MET A 8 -11.80 -1.75 -1.78
N VAL A 9 -11.51 -2.30 -0.60
CA VAL A 9 -11.83 -1.66 0.68
C VAL A 9 -10.55 -1.05 1.24
N HIS A 10 -10.58 0.24 1.52
CA HIS A 10 -9.41 1.02 1.92
C HIS A 10 -9.60 1.63 3.31
N ILE A 11 -8.61 1.45 4.18
CA ILE A 11 -8.53 2.07 5.52
C ILE A 11 -7.16 2.69 5.79
N ALA A 12 -7.11 3.64 6.71
CA ALA A 12 -5.87 4.26 7.19
C ALA A 12 -5.38 3.56 8.47
N CYS A 13 -4.71 2.40 8.33
CA CYS A 13 -4.21 1.60 9.45
C CYS A 13 -2.95 0.78 9.07
N GLY A 14 -2.05 1.33 8.25
CA GLY A 14 -0.96 0.58 7.60
C GLY A 14 -0.12 -0.33 8.51
N GLY A 15 0.25 0.11 9.72
CA GLY A 15 0.94 -0.73 10.73
C GLY A 15 0.09 -1.03 11.97
N GLN A 16 -1.22 -0.82 11.91
CA GLN A 16 -2.14 -0.98 13.04
C GLN A 16 -3.01 -2.22 12.82
N ASN A 17 -2.49 -3.39 13.23
CA ASN A 17 -3.10 -4.68 12.88
C ASN A 17 -4.44 -4.91 13.59
N ASP A 18 -4.52 -4.64 14.90
CA ASP A 18 -5.75 -4.84 15.66
C ASP A 18 -6.91 -4.01 15.09
N GLU A 19 -6.66 -2.74 14.74
CA GLU A 19 -7.63 -1.84 14.11
C GLU A 19 -8.01 -2.31 12.70
N SER A 20 -7.03 -2.75 11.91
CA SER A 20 -7.27 -3.27 10.56
C SER A 20 -8.16 -4.52 10.58
N VAL A 21 -7.83 -5.47 11.45
CA VAL A 21 -8.58 -6.73 11.62
C VAL A 21 -9.99 -6.44 12.14
N TYR A 22 -10.11 -5.59 13.17
CA TYR A 22 -11.41 -5.21 13.71
C TYR A 22 -12.32 -4.61 12.62
N PHE A 23 -11.81 -3.70 11.81
CA PHE A 23 -12.60 -3.09 10.73
C PHE A 23 -12.99 -4.12 9.67
N LEU A 24 -12.03 -4.89 9.15
CA LEU A 24 -12.28 -5.85 8.07
C LEU A 24 -13.22 -6.98 8.51
N ASP A 25 -13.12 -7.44 9.75
CA ASP A 25 -14.05 -8.42 10.32
C ASP A 25 -15.48 -7.87 10.36
N LYS A 26 -15.67 -6.59 10.69
CA LYS A 26 -16.99 -5.93 10.68
C LYS A 26 -17.55 -5.74 9.26
N ILE A 27 -16.68 -5.48 8.28
CA ILE A 27 -17.08 -5.42 6.87
C ILE A 27 -17.54 -6.79 6.39
N LEU A 28 -16.76 -7.84 6.67
CA LEU A 28 -17.09 -9.22 6.27
C LEU A 28 -18.33 -9.75 7.00
N SER A 29 -18.52 -9.41 8.27
CA SER A 29 -19.71 -9.83 9.05
C SER A 29 -21.03 -9.25 8.51
N ARG A 30 -20.97 -8.31 7.57
CA ARG A 30 -22.12 -7.69 6.90
C ARG A 30 -22.24 -8.12 5.44
N ASP A 31 -21.55 -9.20 5.07
CA ASP A 31 -21.54 -9.75 3.71
C ASP A 31 -21.03 -8.81 2.61
N VAL A 32 -20.31 -7.75 2.98
CA VAL A 32 -19.68 -6.85 2.00
C VAL A 32 -18.64 -7.65 1.20
N LYS A 33 -18.79 -7.64 -0.13
CA LYS A 33 -17.88 -8.32 -1.06
C LYS A 33 -16.90 -7.31 -1.63
N PHE A 34 -15.62 -7.66 -1.61
CA PHE A 34 -14.53 -6.87 -2.15
C PHE A 34 -13.37 -7.81 -2.50
N ASP A 35 -12.50 -7.36 -3.39
CA ASP A 35 -11.45 -8.16 -3.99
C ASP A 35 -10.08 -7.83 -3.38
N ILE A 36 -9.83 -6.57 -3.02
CA ILE A 36 -8.52 -6.06 -2.63
C ILE A 36 -8.60 -5.29 -1.30
N ILE A 37 -7.58 -5.45 -0.45
CA ILE A 37 -7.37 -4.62 0.75
C ILE A 37 -6.43 -3.46 0.41
N GLY A 38 -6.87 -2.23 0.66
CA GLY A 38 -6.08 -1.02 0.57
C GLY A 38 -5.69 -0.49 1.94
N GLN A 39 -4.43 -0.06 2.09
CA GLN A 39 -3.92 0.57 3.31
C GLN A 39 -3.29 1.93 3.00
N SER A 40 -3.56 2.95 3.83
CA SER A 40 -2.69 4.13 3.91
C SER A 40 -1.57 3.89 4.93
N TYR A 41 -0.37 4.36 4.64
CA TYR A 41 0.77 4.28 5.56
C TYR A 41 1.50 5.62 5.66
N TYR A 42 1.49 6.17 6.88
CA TYR A 42 2.22 7.36 7.26
C TYR A 42 2.82 7.11 8.65
N PRO A 43 4.15 7.03 8.78
CA PRO A 43 4.82 6.58 10.01
C PRO A 43 4.40 7.34 11.27
N GLN A 44 4.12 8.65 11.12
CA GLN A 44 3.67 9.51 12.20
C GLN A 44 2.36 9.02 12.86
N TRP A 45 1.48 8.34 12.11
CA TRP A 45 0.15 7.93 12.57
C TRP A 45 -0.04 6.42 12.61
N HIS A 46 0.63 5.68 11.71
CA HIS A 46 0.32 4.28 11.43
C HIS A 46 1.41 3.31 11.88
N GLY A 47 2.39 3.76 12.67
CA GLY A 47 3.45 2.91 13.22
C GLY A 47 4.69 2.75 12.34
N THR A 48 5.59 1.87 12.76
CA THR A 48 6.89 1.59 12.15
C THR A 48 6.76 0.73 10.88
N LEU A 49 7.87 0.62 10.12
CA LEU A 49 7.94 -0.26 8.94
C LEU A 49 7.82 -1.75 9.30
N GLU A 50 8.30 -2.15 10.47
CA GLU A 50 8.15 -3.53 10.98
C GLU A 50 6.68 -3.84 11.25
N GLU A 51 5.97 -2.91 11.89
CA GLU A 51 4.53 -3.01 12.13
C GLU A 51 3.72 -3.00 10.82
N LEU A 52 4.12 -2.18 9.84
CA LEU A 52 3.56 -2.22 8.49
C LEU A 52 3.73 -3.62 7.87
N GLN A 53 4.96 -4.14 7.84
CA GLN A 53 5.24 -5.46 7.26
C GLN A 53 4.44 -6.57 7.95
N HIS A 54 4.40 -6.56 9.28
CA HIS A 54 3.61 -7.50 10.06
C HIS A 54 2.13 -7.42 9.68
N ASN A 55 1.57 -6.21 9.66
CA ASN A 55 0.16 -6.01 9.34
C ASN A 55 -0.18 -6.49 7.93
N LEU A 56 0.56 -6.05 6.89
CA LEU A 56 0.22 -6.43 5.51
C LEU A 56 0.30 -7.95 5.28
N ASN A 57 1.29 -8.62 5.88
CA ASN A 57 1.41 -10.07 5.82
C ASN A 57 0.25 -10.80 6.51
N ASP A 58 -0.14 -10.36 7.71
CA ASP A 58 -1.29 -10.92 8.42
C ASP A 58 -2.58 -10.73 7.63
N LEU A 59 -2.87 -9.51 7.15
CA LEU A 59 -4.09 -9.22 6.38
C LEU A 59 -4.18 -10.05 5.10
N ALA A 60 -3.07 -10.16 4.35
CA ALA A 60 -3.01 -10.95 3.12
C ALA A 60 -3.25 -12.45 3.38
N ALA A 61 -2.69 -12.99 4.47
CA ALA A 61 -2.85 -14.39 4.86
C ALA A 61 -4.26 -14.65 5.42
N ARG A 62 -4.69 -13.86 6.41
CA ARG A 62 -5.95 -13.98 7.16
C ARG A 62 -7.17 -13.92 6.27
N TYR A 63 -7.23 -12.94 5.37
CA TYR A 63 -8.39 -12.73 4.51
C TYR A 63 -8.25 -13.39 3.14
N ASN A 64 -7.10 -13.99 2.86
CA ASN A 64 -6.74 -14.55 1.57
C ASN A 64 -7.00 -13.57 0.40
N LYS A 65 -6.60 -12.31 0.57
CA LYS A 65 -6.80 -11.23 -0.40
C LYS A 65 -5.49 -10.54 -0.75
N PRO A 66 -5.35 -10.03 -1.98
CA PRO A 66 -4.27 -9.13 -2.32
C PRO A 66 -4.35 -7.82 -1.52
N VAL A 67 -3.19 -7.20 -1.32
CA VAL A 67 -2.98 -5.98 -0.54
C VAL A 67 -2.24 -4.94 -1.37
N VAL A 68 -2.63 -3.68 -1.22
CA VAL A 68 -2.02 -2.51 -1.85
C VAL A 68 -1.84 -1.43 -0.79
N VAL A 69 -0.68 -0.76 -0.79
CA VAL A 69 -0.53 0.50 -0.04
C VAL A 69 -0.90 1.64 -0.98
N VAL A 70 -2.09 2.21 -0.80
CA VAL A 70 -2.68 3.17 -1.76
C VAL A 70 -2.37 4.63 -1.45
N GLU A 71 -1.85 4.91 -0.26
CA GLU A 71 -1.39 6.24 0.11
C GLU A 71 -0.19 6.12 1.03
N TYR A 72 0.91 6.77 0.65
CA TYR A 72 2.08 6.96 1.50
C TYR A 72 2.93 8.11 0.92
N GLN A 73 3.94 8.54 1.67
CA GLN A 73 4.88 9.59 1.23
C GLN A 73 6.33 9.23 1.53
N GLU A 74 6.60 8.68 2.71
CA GLU A 74 7.94 8.40 3.22
C GLU A 74 8.33 6.94 2.96
N TYR A 75 9.63 6.64 3.08
CA TYR A 75 10.15 5.27 2.96
C TYR A 75 9.79 4.57 1.63
N ARG A 76 9.96 5.28 0.50
CA ARG A 76 9.51 4.84 -0.82
C ARG A 76 10.03 3.47 -1.24
N LEU A 77 11.31 3.20 -0.97
CA LEU A 77 11.92 1.92 -1.28
C LEU A 77 11.43 0.83 -0.34
N GLU A 78 11.36 1.13 0.95
CA GLU A 78 11.03 0.16 1.99
C GLU A 78 9.56 -0.23 1.93
N VAL A 79 8.64 0.72 1.76
CA VAL A 79 7.20 0.45 1.59
C VAL A 79 6.96 -0.38 0.34
N ASN A 80 7.61 -0.03 -0.78
CA ASN A 80 7.48 -0.81 -2.01
C ASN A 80 7.99 -2.25 -1.85
N ARG A 81 9.16 -2.41 -1.22
CA ARG A 81 9.72 -3.72 -0.90
C ARG A 81 8.82 -4.54 0.03
N ILE A 82 8.30 -3.92 1.10
CA ILE A 82 7.40 -4.59 2.04
C ILE A 82 6.17 -5.12 1.33
N VAL A 83 5.56 -4.33 0.43
CA VAL A 83 4.41 -4.80 -0.34
C VAL A 83 4.81 -5.91 -1.30
N ARG A 84 5.86 -5.72 -2.10
CA ARG A 84 6.34 -6.74 -3.05
C ARG A 84 6.63 -8.08 -2.38
N ASP A 85 7.24 -8.05 -1.19
CA ASP A 85 7.70 -9.25 -0.48
C ASP A 85 6.55 -9.99 0.25
N ILE A 86 5.29 -9.54 0.14
CA ILE A 86 4.13 -10.25 0.70
C ILE A 86 4.01 -11.65 0.04
N PRO A 87 3.97 -12.75 0.83
CA PRO A 87 3.93 -14.11 0.30
C PRO A 87 2.76 -14.40 -0.63
N GLY A 88 3.00 -15.24 -1.63
CA GLY A 88 1.98 -15.72 -2.57
C GLY A 88 1.55 -14.65 -3.59
N GLU A 89 2.45 -13.72 -3.94
CA GLU A 89 2.21 -12.65 -4.91
C GLU A 89 1.01 -11.76 -4.56
N LYS A 90 0.69 -11.66 -3.27
CA LYS A 90 -0.49 -10.91 -2.80
C LYS A 90 -0.23 -9.41 -2.71
N GLY A 91 1.01 -8.96 -2.76
CA GLY A 91 1.32 -7.53 -2.81
C GLY A 91 1.28 -6.99 -4.23
N LEU A 92 0.24 -6.21 -4.56
CA LEU A 92 0.06 -5.73 -5.95
C LEU A 92 0.76 -4.39 -6.24
N GLY A 93 1.29 -3.72 -5.21
CA GLY A 93 2.10 -2.51 -5.37
C GLY A 93 1.67 -1.35 -4.49
N THR A 94 2.14 -0.16 -4.86
CA THR A 94 2.07 1.04 -4.01
C THR A 94 1.70 2.28 -4.80
N PHE A 95 0.95 3.20 -4.20
CA PHE A 95 0.59 4.50 -4.79
C PHE A 95 1.08 5.64 -3.87
N ILE A 96 1.99 6.46 -4.40
CA ILE A 96 2.46 7.66 -3.70
C ILE A 96 1.32 8.69 -3.65
N TRP A 97 1.12 9.33 -2.50
CA TRP A 97 0.06 10.31 -2.35
C TRP A 97 0.49 11.67 -2.92
N GLU A 98 -0.36 12.28 -3.74
CA GLU A 98 -0.17 13.63 -4.32
C GLU A 98 1.23 13.83 -4.96
N ALA A 99 1.52 13.06 -6.02
CA ALA A 99 2.82 12.99 -6.68
C ALA A 99 3.43 14.36 -7.05
N THR A 100 2.61 15.35 -7.40
CA THR A 100 3.04 16.68 -7.83
C THR A 100 3.17 17.69 -6.68
N SER A 101 2.68 17.36 -5.48
CA SER A 101 2.75 18.25 -4.34
C SER A 101 4.15 18.23 -3.69
N PRO A 102 4.82 19.39 -3.54
CA PRO A 102 6.09 19.46 -2.82
C PRO A 102 5.99 19.05 -1.34
N ALA A 103 4.80 19.23 -0.73
CA ALA A 103 4.55 18.86 0.65
C ALA A 103 4.24 17.35 0.83
N TRP A 104 3.91 16.65 -0.26
CA TRP A 104 3.51 15.24 -0.25
C TRP A 104 4.44 14.42 -1.17
N GLY A 105 3.93 13.92 -2.29
CA GLY A 105 4.65 12.99 -3.15
C GLY A 105 5.95 13.53 -3.74
N ASN A 106 6.03 14.84 -4.00
CA ASN A 106 7.23 15.58 -4.39
C ASN A 106 8.08 14.86 -5.45
N LEU A 107 7.47 14.40 -6.54
CA LEU A 107 8.16 13.74 -7.65
C LEU A 107 8.63 14.71 -8.74
N PHE A 108 8.12 15.96 -8.70
CA PHE A 108 8.40 17.00 -9.69
C PHE A 108 8.86 18.28 -8.99
N ASP A 109 9.75 19.03 -9.63
CA ASP A 109 10.15 20.37 -9.18
C ASP A 109 9.13 21.44 -9.60
N GLU A 110 9.35 22.69 -9.18
CA GLU A 110 8.46 23.83 -9.48
C GLU A 110 8.32 24.13 -10.98
N LYS A 111 9.19 23.59 -11.83
CA LYS A 111 9.17 23.74 -13.29
C LYS A 111 8.48 22.55 -13.97
N GLY A 112 8.04 21.55 -13.21
CA GLY A 112 7.43 20.33 -13.70
C GLY A 112 8.42 19.27 -14.19
N ALA A 113 9.74 19.44 -13.94
CA ALA A 113 10.73 18.41 -14.24
C ALA A 113 10.76 17.36 -13.13
N THR A 114 11.04 16.10 -13.48
CA THR A 114 11.17 15.02 -12.49
C THR A 114 12.43 15.22 -11.64
N ASN A 115 12.38 14.80 -10.37
CA ASN A 115 13.49 14.95 -9.42
C ASN A 115 14.06 13.59 -8.96
N GLU A 116 14.96 13.60 -7.96
CA GLU A 116 15.61 12.40 -7.43
C GLU A 116 14.62 11.34 -6.90
N ASN A 117 13.46 11.73 -6.38
CA ASN A 117 12.45 10.78 -5.92
C ASN A 117 11.86 9.96 -7.07
N MET A 118 11.72 10.56 -8.26
CA MET A 118 11.24 9.84 -9.45
C MET A 118 12.26 8.81 -9.93
N LYS A 119 13.56 9.03 -9.68
CA LYS A 119 14.63 8.09 -10.07
C LYS A 119 14.59 6.76 -9.31
N LEU A 120 13.78 6.64 -8.26
CA LEU A 120 13.56 5.39 -7.54
C LEU A 120 12.64 4.41 -8.29
N TYR A 121 11.78 4.89 -9.18
CA TYR A 121 10.79 4.02 -9.84
C TYR A 121 11.38 2.95 -10.77
N PRO A 122 12.46 3.22 -11.54
CA PRO A 122 13.15 2.18 -12.27
C PRO A 122 13.68 1.06 -11.36
N THR A 123 14.17 1.38 -10.15
CA THR A 123 14.67 0.36 -9.23
C THR A 123 13.55 -0.48 -8.64
N PHE A 124 12.34 0.06 -8.50
CA PHE A 124 11.17 -0.74 -8.16
C PHE A 124 10.93 -1.80 -9.23
N LEU A 125 10.85 -1.41 -10.50
CA LEU A 125 10.59 -2.31 -11.64
C LEU A 125 11.61 -3.46 -11.71
N GLU A 126 12.90 -3.15 -11.68
CA GLU A 126 13.99 -4.16 -11.69
C GLU A 126 13.81 -5.20 -10.57
N SER A 127 13.26 -4.75 -9.44
CA SER A 127 13.11 -5.58 -8.25
C SER A 127 11.88 -6.50 -8.30
N TYR A 128 10.94 -6.27 -9.22
CA TYR A 128 9.81 -7.15 -9.53
C TYR A 128 10.16 -8.16 -10.64
N ASP A 129 10.99 -7.77 -11.60
CA ASP A 129 11.44 -8.64 -12.71
C ASP A 129 12.42 -9.75 -12.25
N SER A 130 12.94 -9.66 -11.02
CA SER A 130 13.87 -10.62 -10.43
C SER A 130 13.22 -11.80 -9.68
N LEU A 131 11.89 -11.89 -9.69
CA LEU A 131 11.10 -12.99 -9.09
C LEU A 131 10.84 -14.11 -10.12
#